data_AF-A0A914N7A4-F1
#
_entry.id   AF-A0A914N7A4-F1
#
_cell.length_a   1.000
_cell.length_b   1.000
_cell.length_c   1.000
_cell.angle_alpha   90.00
_cell.angle_beta   90.00
_cell.angle_gamma   90.00
#
_symmetry.space_group_name_H-M   'P 1'
#
loop_
_entity.id
_entity.type
_entity.pdbx_description
1 polymer ?
#
loop_
_entity_poly.entity_id
_entity_poly.type
_entity_poly.pdbx_seq_one_letter_code
_entity_poly.pdbx_strand_id
1 'polypeptide(L)'
;MHHIGYCLSIASGAGRTLIFEDEGNKWAYNVQWNEIFEQISNCSYLENVKPFLPIPTYSEPGQSDRIVFLDIRGCMVRVMKKEIPHAPEVAPNEIKDFLLENHPNPPLWFLGQLIKYAGRENEKTKNETNQIYSRIPFEC
;
A
#
# COMPACT_ATOMS: atom_id res chain seq x y z
N MET A 1 -3.35 6.82 -4.22
CA MET A 1 -3.25 6.50 -2.78
C MET A 1 -4.16 5.37 -2.32
N HIS A 2 -5.50 5.47 -2.39
CA HIS A 2 -6.37 4.38 -1.91
C HIS A 2 -6.10 3.01 -2.54
N HIS A 3 -5.80 2.95 -3.84
CA HIS A 3 -5.41 1.71 -4.50
C HIS A 3 -4.12 1.11 -3.91
N ILE A 4 -3.13 1.94 -3.57
CA ILE A 4 -1.89 1.52 -2.92
C ILE A 4 -2.17 1.01 -1.50
N GLY A 5 -3.04 1.70 -0.74
CA GLY A 5 -3.47 1.24 0.58
C GLY A 5 -4.17 -0.13 0.53
N TYR A 6 -5.01 -0.34 -0.49
CA TYR A 6 -5.58 -1.66 -0.78
C TYR A 6 -4.49 -2.71 -1.03
N CYS A 7 -3.55 -2.44 -1.93
CA CYS A 7 -2.48 -3.38 -2.24
C CYS A 7 -1.59 -3.70 -1.03
N LEU A 8 -1.25 -2.69 -0.22
CA LEU A 8 -0.51 -2.87 1.03
C LEU A 8 -1.26 -3.73 2.05
N SER A 9 -2.57 -3.52 2.19
CA SER A 9 -3.40 -4.30 3.11
C SER A 9 -3.36 -5.78 2.74
N ILE A 10 -3.59 -6.11 1.47
CA ILE A 10 -3.53 -7.48 0.96
C ILE A 10 -2.13 -8.08 1.12
N ALA A 11 -1.09 -7.34 0.71
CA ALA A 11 0.29 -7.80 0.79
C ALA A 11 0.70 -8.10 2.24
N SER A 12 0.42 -7.19 3.17
CA SER A 12 0.74 -7.36 4.59
C SER A 12 0.05 -8.57 5.21
N GLY A 13 -1.26 -8.74 4.95
CA GLY A 13 -2.01 -9.87 5.48
C GLY A 13 -1.63 -11.22 4.88
N ALA A 14 -1.22 -11.25 3.61
CA ALA A 14 -0.73 -12.45 2.94
C ALA A 14 0.77 -12.74 3.20
N GLY A 15 1.45 -11.92 4.01
CA GLY A 15 2.89 -12.08 4.28
C GLY A 15 3.78 -11.85 3.05
N ARG A 16 3.39 -10.94 2.16
CA ARG A 16 4.08 -10.64 0.89
C ARG A 16 4.60 -9.21 0.87
N THR A 17 5.75 -9.02 0.22
CA THR A 17 6.29 -7.67 -0.06
C THR A 17 5.55 -7.05 -1.24
N LEU A 18 5.09 -5.80 -1.10
CA LEU A 18 4.53 -5.04 -2.22
C LEU A 18 5.66 -4.48 -3.10
N ILE A 19 5.55 -4.69 -4.41
CA ILE A 19 6.45 -4.14 -5.43
C ILE A 19 5.58 -3.37 -6.43
N PHE A 20 6.00 -2.15 -6.78
CA PHE A 20 5.33 -1.39 -7.83
C PHE A 20 5.76 -1.86 -9.20
N GLU A 21 4.80 -2.01 -10.10
CA GLU A 21 5.09 -2.27 -11.50
C GLU A 21 5.92 -1.12 -12.07
N ASP A 22 7.00 -1.47 -12.78
CA ASP A 22 7.89 -0.50 -13.43
C ASP A 22 8.39 0.61 -12.47
N GLU A 23 8.72 0.23 -11.23
CA GLU A 23 9.20 1.16 -10.18
C GLU A 23 8.23 2.31 -9.83
N GLY A 24 6.94 2.17 -10.18
CA GLY A 24 5.96 3.23 -10.01
C GLY A 24 6.02 4.32 -11.08
N ASN A 25 6.72 4.09 -12.20
CA ASN A 25 6.81 5.03 -13.32
C ASN A 25 5.53 5.11 -14.16
N LYS A 26 4.64 4.12 -14.03
CA LYS A 26 3.32 4.11 -14.69
C LYS A 26 2.25 4.96 -13.98
N TRP A 27 2.68 5.83 -13.08
CA TRP A 27 1.76 6.70 -12.34
C TRP A 27 1.18 7.76 -13.27
N ALA A 28 -0.13 8.01 -13.19
CA ALA A 28 -0.84 8.90 -14.11
C ALA A 28 -0.55 10.41 -13.89
N TYR A 29 0.17 10.77 -12.83
CA TYR A 29 0.57 12.16 -12.60
C TYR A 29 1.78 12.50 -13.47
N ASN A 30 2.02 13.78 -13.71
CA ASN A 30 3.17 14.25 -14.49
C ASN A 30 4.50 14.22 -13.69
N VAL A 31 4.62 13.25 -12.79
CA VAL A 31 5.72 13.01 -11.86
C VAL A 31 5.76 11.52 -11.55
N GLN A 32 6.96 10.99 -11.39
CA GLN A 32 7.20 9.62 -10.95
C GLN A 32 7.01 9.52 -9.43
N TRP A 33 6.77 8.29 -8.96
CA TRP A 33 6.57 8.04 -7.54
C TRP A 33 7.75 8.51 -6.68
N ASN A 34 8.96 8.13 -7.09
CA ASN A 34 10.22 8.42 -6.40
C ASN A 34 10.60 9.92 -6.41
N GLU A 35 10.00 10.73 -7.27
CA GLU A 35 10.19 12.18 -7.26
C GLU A 35 9.55 12.85 -6.04
N ILE A 36 8.58 12.19 -5.41
CA ILE A 36 7.82 12.73 -4.26
C ILE A 36 8.01 11.87 -3.00
N PHE A 37 7.92 10.55 -3.16
CA PHE A 37 7.85 9.60 -2.05
C PHE A 37 9.06 8.67 -2.05
N GLU A 38 9.34 8.09 -0.88
CA GLU A 38 10.27 6.97 -0.78
C GLU A 38 9.73 5.74 -1.51
N GLN A 39 10.62 4.84 -1.95
CA GLN A 39 10.21 3.57 -2.53
C GLN A 39 9.36 2.76 -1.54
N ILE A 40 8.35 2.06 -2.06
CA ILE A 40 7.40 1.29 -1.24
C ILE A 40 8.06 0.09 -0.57
N SER A 41 9.08 -0.49 -1.20
CA SER A 41 9.95 -1.53 -0.68
C SER A 41 11.34 -1.38 -1.30
N ASN A 42 12.32 -2.11 -0.76
CA ASN A 42 13.69 -2.16 -1.28
C ASN A 42 13.87 -3.16 -2.43
N CYS A 43 12.79 -3.71 -2.98
CA CYS A 43 12.83 -4.70 -4.06
C CYS A 43 12.52 -4.03 -5.41
N SER A 44 13.47 -4.06 -6.34
CA SER A 44 13.25 -3.60 -7.71
C SER A 44 12.32 -4.53 -8.48
N TYR A 45 11.39 -3.96 -9.24
CA TYR A 45 10.57 -4.68 -10.23
C TYR A 45 11.42 -5.32 -11.33
N LEU A 46 12.43 -4.60 -11.84
CA LEU A 46 13.28 -5.08 -12.93
C LEU A 46 14.07 -6.33 -12.53
N GLU A 47 14.52 -6.40 -11.27
CA GLU A 47 15.32 -7.52 -10.77
C GLU A 47 14.45 -8.66 -10.22
N ASN A 48 13.37 -8.32 -9.50
CA ASN A 48 12.62 -9.31 -8.72
C ASN A 48 11.34 -9.80 -9.40
N VAL A 49 10.82 -9.09 -10.42
CA VAL A 49 9.53 -9.42 -11.06
C VAL A 49 9.67 -9.66 -12.56
N LYS A 50 10.30 -8.73 -13.29
CA LYS A 50 10.41 -8.80 -14.76
C LYS A 50 10.96 -10.12 -15.31
N PRO A 51 11.96 -10.78 -14.69
CA PRO A 51 12.48 -12.07 -15.18
C PRO A 51 11.50 -13.23 -15.07
N PHE A 52 10.42 -13.09 -14.30
CA PHE A 52 9.45 -14.14 -14.01
C PHE A 52 8.10 -13.94 -14.73
N LEU A 53 8.02 -12.99 -15.67
CA LEU A 53 6.81 -12.78 -16.45
C LEU A 53 6.58 -13.94 -17.45
N PRO A 54 5.32 -14.34 -17.71
CA PRO A 54 4.09 -13.84 -17.09
C PRO A 54 3.88 -14.38 -15.67
N ILE A 55 3.36 -13.54 -14.77
CA ILE A 55 3.04 -13.92 -13.38
C ILE A 55 1.54 -14.19 -13.21
N PRO A 56 1.14 -15.13 -12.34
CA PRO A 56 -0.27 -15.43 -12.08
C PRO A 56 -0.94 -14.30 -11.29
N THR A 57 -2.25 -14.14 -11.48
CA THR A 57 -3.06 -13.22 -10.66
C THR A 57 -3.22 -13.76 -9.24
N TYR A 58 -3.20 -12.88 -8.25
CA TYR A 58 -3.52 -13.22 -6.88
C TYR A 58 -4.96 -13.73 -6.77
N SER A 59 -5.17 -14.85 -6.09
CA SER A 59 -6.49 -15.47 -5.92
C SER A 59 -6.84 -15.75 -4.45
N GLU A 60 -5.84 -15.96 -3.60
CA GLU A 60 -6.01 -16.28 -2.19
C GLU A 60 -4.73 -16.05 -1.35
N PRO A 61 -4.84 -15.82 -0.03
CA PRO A 61 -3.68 -15.59 0.84
C PRO A 61 -2.65 -16.72 0.82
N GLY A 62 -3.11 -17.97 0.73
CA GLY A 62 -2.27 -19.17 0.75
C GLY A 62 -1.72 -19.60 -0.62
N GLN A 63 -1.87 -18.77 -1.66
CA GLN A 63 -1.37 -19.08 -2.99
C GLN A 63 0.15 -19.36 -2.93
N SER A 64 0.60 -20.47 -3.53
CA SER A 64 1.98 -20.94 -3.42
C SER A 64 2.95 -20.20 -4.34
N ASP A 65 2.45 -19.46 -5.33
CA ASP A 65 3.27 -18.70 -6.27
C ASP A 65 4.13 -17.66 -5.54
N ARG A 66 5.43 -17.62 -5.89
CA ARG A 66 6.39 -16.67 -5.30
C ARG A 66 6.00 -15.22 -5.58
N ILE A 67 5.57 -14.94 -6.81
CA ILE A 67 5.21 -13.60 -7.29
C ILE A 67 3.81 -13.70 -7.88
N VAL A 68 2.96 -12.76 -7.51
CA VAL A 68 1.57 -12.71 -7.95
C VAL A 68 1.22 -11.28 -8.35
N PHE A 69 0.36 -11.13 -9.36
CA PHE A 69 -0.19 -9.85 -9.76
C PHE A 69 -1.47 -9.56 -9.00
N LEU A 70 -1.51 -8.46 -8.26
CA LEU A 70 -2.73 -8.01 -7.58
C LEU A 70 -3.45 -6.98 -8.45
N ASP A 71 -4.64 -7.35 -8.92
CA ASP A 71 -5.46 -6.48 -9.76
C ASP A 71 -6.19 -5.40 -8.94
N ILE A 72 -6.78 -4.42 -9.61
CA ILE A 72 -7.64 -3.42 -8.96
C ILE A 72 -8.79 -4.11 -8.24
N ARG A 73 -9.16 -3.57 -7.08
CA ARG A 73 -10.19 -4.15 -6.20
C ARG A 73 -11.48 -4.54 -6.93
N GLY A 74 -11.96 -3.70 -7.85
CA GLY A 74 -13.19 -3.98 -8.61
C GLY A 74 -13.11 -5.26 -9.46
N CYS A 75 -11.96 -5.54 -10.07
CA CYS A 75 -11.70 -6.78 -10.79
C CYS A 75 -11.63 -7.95 -9.81
N MET A 76 -10.91 -7.78 -8.70
CA MET A 76 -10.72 -8.81 -7.68
C MET A 76 -12.04 -9.28 -7.05
N VAL A 77 -12.98 -8.36 -6.77
CA VAL A 77 -14.32 -8.72 -6.26
C VAL A 77 -15.07 -9.60 -7.26
N ARG A 78 -14.97 -9.29 -8.56
CA ARG A 78 -15.62 -10.08 -9.62
C ARG A 78 -15.00 -11.46 -9.79
N VAL A 79 -13.68 -11.56 -9.70
CA VAL A 79 -12.92 -12.82 -9.85
C VAL A 79 -13.16 -13.74 -8.66
N MET A 80 -13.01 -13.22 -7.44
CA MET A 80 -13.05 -14.07 -6.25
C MET A 80 -14.47 -14.51 -5.88
N LYS A 81 -15.51 -13.77 -6.26
CA LYS A 81 -16.93 -14.04 -5.90
C LYS A 81 -17.18 -14.28 -4.40
N LYS A 82 -16.23 -13.86 -3.56
CA LYS A 82 -16.20 -13.94 -2.10
C LYS A 82 -15.58 -12.65 -1.56
N GLU A 83 -15.72 -12.42 -0.26
CA GLU A 83 -15.03 -11.34 0.43
C GLU A 83 -13.51 -11.47 0.24
N ILE A 84 -12.85 -10.35 -0.04
CA ILE A 84 -11.41 -10.34 -0.30
C ILE A 84 -10.68 -10.44 1.05
N PRO A 85 -9.93 -11.53 1.31
CA PRO A 85 -9.20 -11.63 2.58
C PRO A 85 -8.17 -10.51 2.71
N HIS A 86 -8.00 -9.97 3.92
CA HIS A 86 -7.08 -8.86 4.23
C HIS A 86 -7.38 -7.55 3.48
N ALA A 87 -8.62 -7.37 3.03
CA ALA A 87 -9.05 -6.12 2.45
C ALA A 87 -9.03 -4.97 3.48
N PRO A 88 -9.03 -3.70 3.04
CA PRO A 88 -8.97 -2.54 3.94
C PRO A 88 -10.06 -2.47 5.02
N GLU A 89 -11.13 -3.25 4.87
CA GLU A 89 -12.22 -3.38 5.85
C GLU A 89 -11.85 -4.18 7.10
N VAL A 90 -10.67 -4.80 7.15
CA VAL A 90 -10.22 -5.56 8.31
C VAL A 90 -9.04 -4.91 9.03
N ALA A 91 -8.96 -5.12 10.34
CA ALA A 91 -7.80 -4.78 11.17
C ALA A 91 -7.10 -6.06 11.64
N PRO A 92 -5.79 -6.03 11.94
CA PRO A 92 -5.07 -7.17 12.49
C PRO A 92 -5.65 -7.58 13.85
N ASN A 93 -5.78 -8.89 14.07
CA ASN A 93 -6.35 -9.41 15.32
C ASN A 93 -5.45 -9.09 16.52
N GLU A 94 -4.15 -9.01 16.30
CA GLU A 94 -3.11 -8.78 17.30
C GLU A 94 -3.26 -7.44 18.03
N ILE A 95 -3.84 -6.44 17.36
CA ILE A 95 -4.04 -5.09 17.92
C ILE A 95 -5.53 -4.72 18.03
N LYS A 96 -6.44 -5.67 17.74
CA LYS A 96 -7.86 -5.39 17.62
C LYS A 96 -8.45 -4.86 18.92
N ASP A 97 -8.14 -5.48 20.05
CA ASP A 97 -8.70 -5.08 21.34
C ASP A 97 -8.21 -3.69 21.75
N PHE A 98 -6.91 -3.44 21.60
CA PHE A 98 -6.33 -2.10 21.78
C PHE A 98 -7.03 -1.05 20.91
N LEU A 99 -7.30 -1.37 19.63
CA LEU A 99 -7.97 -0.43 18.74
C LEU A 99 -9.45 -0.23 19.10
N LEU A 100 -10.16 -1.27 19.56
CA LEU A 100 -11.56 -1.13 19.98
C LEU A 100 -11.71 -0.22 21.21
N GLU A 101 -10.72 -0.20 22.10
CA GLU A 101 -10.69 0.70 23.25
C GLU A 101 -10.36 2.16 22.87
N ASN A 102 -9.56 2.36 21.81
CA ASN A 102 -8.95 3.67 21.50
C ASN A 102 -9.42 4.32 20.20
N HIS A 103 -10.15 3.61 19.34
CA HIS A 103 -10.61 4.13 18.06
C HIS A 103 -11.97 3.54 17.65
N PRO A 104 -12.97 4.37 17.29
CA PRO A 104 -14.32 3.89 16.96
C PRO A 104 -14.39 3.07 15.66
N ASN A 105 -13.32 3.06 14.87
CA ASN A 105 -13.25 2.31 13.62
C ASN A 105 -11.84 1.70 13.43
N PRO A 106 -11.55 0.51 13.99
CA PRO A 106 -10.22 -0.11 13.91
C PRO A 106 -9.69 -0.33 12.49
N PRO A 107 -10.47 -0.83 11.50
CA PRO A 107 -9.98 -0.98 10.13
C PRO A 107 -9.52 0.33 9.49
N LEU A 108 -10.29 1.41 9.66
CA LEU A 108 -9.93 2.72 9.13
C LEU A 108 -8.62 3.23 9.73
N TRP A 109 -8.43 3.05 11.04
CA TRP A 109 -7.20 3.44 11.72
C TRP A 109 -5.99 2.68 11.16
N PHE A 110 -6.13 1.36 10.98
CA PHE A 110 -5.06 0.52 10.46
C PHE A 110 -4.71 0.86 9.00
N LEU A 111 -5.72 1.07 8.15
CA LEU A 111 -5.52 1.56 6.79
C LEU A 111 -4.77 2.90 6.79
N GLY A 112 -5.07 3.78 7.75
CA GLY A 112 -4.35 5.03 7.96
C GLY A 112 -2.85 4.83 8.20
N GLN A 113 -2.45 3.78 8.93
CA GLN A 113 -1.03 3.44 9.13
C GLN A 113 -0.36 2.99 7.84
N LEU A 114 -1.06 2.21 7.00
CA LEU A 114 -0.54 1.77 5.70
C LEU A 114 -0.40 2.95 4.73
N ILE A 115 -1.36 3.87 4.70
CA ILE A 115 -1.28 5.08 3.88
C ILE A 115 -0.17 6.01 4.38
N LYS A 116 0.00 6.15 5.71
CA LYS A 116 1.12 6.87 6.31
C LYS A 116 2.47 6.27 5.89
N TYR A 117 2.58 4.94 5.88
CA TYR A 117 3.76 4.26 5.36
C TYR A 117 3.96 4.59 3.87
N ALA A 118 2.95 4.40 3.02
CA ALA A 118 3.07 4.71 1.60
C ALA A 118 3.44 6.17 1.32
N GLY A 119 2.95 7.12 2.13
CA GLY A 119 3.16 8.55 1.96
C GLY A 119 4.45 9.09 2.57
N ARG A 120 5.45 8.26 2.87
CA ARG A 120 6.77 8.75 3.33
C ARG A 120 7.38 9.61 2.24
N GLU A 121 7.54 10.88 2.54
CA GLU A 121 8.16 11.86 1.65
C GLU A 121 9.64 11.54 1.47
N ASN A 122 10.16 11.70 0.26
CA ASN A 122 11.61 11.71 0.06
C ASN A 122 12.23 12.97 0.69
N GLU A 123 13.56 13.03 0.76
CA GLU A 123 14.26 14.14 1.42
C GLU A 123 13.91 15.52 0.83
N LYS A 124 13.81 15.62 -0.49
CA LYS A 124 13.48 16.87 -1.18
C LYS A 124 12.07 17.34 -0.81
N THR A 125 11.07 16.47 -0.98
CA THR A 125 9.67 16.78 -0.67
C THR A 125 9.50 17.11 0.79
N LYS A 126 10.13 16.36 1.70
CA LYS A 126 10.09 16.64 3.14
C LYS A 126 10.63 18.03 3.48
N ASN A 127 11.73 18.44 2.84
CA ASN A 127 12.30 19.78 3.05
C ASN A 127 11.37 20.89 2.55
N GLU A 128 10.77 20.73 1.37
CA GLU A 128 9.80 21.68 0.82
C GLU A 128 8.53 21.76 1.69
N THR A 129 7.96 20.62 2.09
CA THR A 129 6.78 20.55 2.96
C THR A 129 7.04 21.20 4.33
N ASN A 130 8.19 20.92 4.96
CA ASN A 130 8.54 21.50 6.27
C ASN A 130 8.65 23.04 6.23
N GLN A 131 9.18 23.60 5.14
CA GLN A 131 9.23 25.05 4.97
C GLN A 131 7.82 25.66 4.93
N ILE A 132 6.87 24.98 4.25
CA ILE A 132 5.48 25.42 4.21
C ILE A 132 4.84 25.29 5.59
N TYR A 133 4.99 24.15 6.26
CA TYR A 133 4.42 23.90 7.59
C TYR A 133 4.88 24.93 8.64
N SER A 134 6.13 25.38 8.59
CA SER A 134 6.64 26.42 9.50
C SER A 134 5.92 27.77 9.39
N ARG A 135 5.21 28.01 8.29
CA ARG A 135 4.47 29.25 8.02
C ARG A 135 2.98 29.15 8.31
N ILE A 136 2.49 27.93 8.56
CA ILE A 136 1.09 27.72 8.90
C ILE A 136 0.93 28.02 10.40
N PRO A 137 0.02 28.93 10.78
CA PRO A 137 -0.24 29.23 12.19
C PRO A 137 -1.08 28.09 12.81
N PHE A 138 -0.42 26.99 13.16
CA PHE A 138 -1.06 25.87 13.85
C PHE A 138 -1.33 26.15 15.35
N GLU A 139 -0.70 27.18 15.90
CA GLU A 139 -0.84 27.61 17.28
C GLU A 139 -1.65 28.92 17.35
N CYS A 140 -2.53 29.01 18.34
CA CYS A 140 -3.38 30.17 18.61
C CYS A 140 -2.68 31.18 19.53
#